data_AF-A0A672HLG9-F1
#
_entry.id   AF-A0A672HLG9-F1
#
_cell.length_a   1.000
_cell.length_b   1.000
_cell.length_c   1.000
_cell.angle_alpha   90.00
_cell.angle_beta   90.00
_cell.angle_gamma   90.00
#
_symmetry.space_group_name_H-M   'P 1'
#
loop_
_entity.id
_entity.type
_entity.pdbx_description
1 polymer ?
#
loop_
_entity_poly.entity_id
_entity_poly.type
_entity_poly.pdbx_seq_one_letter_code
_entity_poly.pdbx_strand_id
1 'polypeptide(L)'
;MCVCVFVSSSIVNMRRITHSSVQQMLAGRAVLPCVFTLQTSSSGQPPHLLWTRTGPPAAGPRAQQEQVVLSAKGDVIKVNKAFSGRVMLPGYAANPLNATMEISSLRTNDSGTYHCQVVMGNDYERDTVPLVVSGVVFHYQAPSARYALSFSDAQTACQENSAQIATAAQLWAAYHDGFASCAAGWLEDQTVRYSVQSPELGCYGYKEYSSGVRNYGKRDPKELFDVYCLAEELDGEVFHSSVPGRLSLSSASDRCVSLGGQLATVGQLYLAWRAGLHSCAPGWVSDGSVRFPATWPCPDCEGCQPGVRTVTPNNTADNRTALYDAYCYRGTIKSQQSFKTQAPSVICQSSICFLGKVKNTDSISQIYSSLWKPWSYLTGSSDAASTETHSPDPDAKGSRFICDSHVCGRTNERINQYRHSKSPYSVLRVNDIKEYPCHSGHGGTSDWIFET
;
A
#
# COMPACT_ATOMS: atom_id res chain seq x y z
N MET A 1 -70.98 15.64 10.26
CA MET A 1 -70.10 15.39 9.09
C MET A 1 -69.21 14.22 9.44
N CYS A 2 -69.09 13.20 8.59
CA CYS A 2 -68.08 12.15 8.79
C CYS A 2 -66.74 12.68 8.29
N VAL A 3 -65.73 12.74 9.16
CA VAL A 3 -64.37 13.10 8.76
C VAL A 3 -63.69 11.84 8.22
N CYS A 4 -63.67 11.69 6.90
CA CYS A 4 -62.88 10.64 6.25
C CYS A 4 -61.40 10.95 6.43
N VAL A 5 -60.76 10.34 7.44
CA VAL A 5 -59.31 10.36 7.59
C VAL A 5 -58.72 9.46 6.50
N PHE A 6 -58.36 10.06 5.38
CA PHE A 6 -57.60 9.40 4.32
C PHE A 6 -56.18 9.09 4.83
N VAL A 7 -56.00 7.89 5.37
CA VAL A 7 -54.66 7.33 5.64
C VAL A 7 -54.01 7.06 4.29
N SER A 8 -53.20 8.02 3.80
CA SER A 8 -52.44 7.89 2.57
C SER A 8 -51.49 6.71 2.68
N SER A 9 -51.89 5.58 2.11
CA SER A 9 -51.23 4.29 2.26
C SER A 9 -50.29 4.07 1.07
N SER A 10 -49.02 4.44 1.23
CA SER A 10 -48.05 4.40 0.14
C SER A 10 -47.86 2.99 -0.41
N ILE A 11 -47.93 2.87 -1.73
CA ILE A 11 -47.93 1.60 -2.46
C ILE A 11 -46.56 0.92 -2.37
N VAL A 12 -45.48 1.71 -2.38
CA VAL A 12 -44.11 1.25 -2.11
C VAL A 12 -43.87 1.27 -0.61
N ASN A 13 -43.35 0.17 -0.07
CA ASN A 13 -42.86 0.11 1.32
C ASN A 13 -41.42 -0.40 1.30
N MET A 14 -40.55 0.21 2.09
CA MET A 14 -39.12 -0.11 2.05
C MET A 14 -38.58 -0.10 3.48
N ARG A 15 -37.83 -1.14 3.83
CA ARG A 15 -37.30 -1.28 5.19
C ARG A 15 -36.09 -0.38 5.38
N ARG A 16 -36.33 0.88 5.72
CA ARG A 16 -35.29 1.86 6.10
C ARG A 16 -34.47 1.30 7.27
N ILE A 17 -33.25 0.84 6.98
CA ILE A 17 -32.25 0.42 7.97
C ILE A 17 -31.17 1.50 7.97
N THR A 18 -30.70 1.92 9.14
CA THR A 18 -29.52 2.78 9.22
C THR A 18 -28.28 1.95 8.88
N HIS A 19 -27.91 1.93 7.60
CA HIS A 19 -26.74 1.19 7.13
C HIS A 19 -25.46 1.78 7.72
N SER A 20 -24.61 0.92 8.30
CA SER A 20 -23.23 1.28 8.59
C SER A 20 -22.50 1.64 7.29
N SER A 21 -21.55 2.57 7.34
CA SER A 21 -20.74 2.92 6.17
C SER A 21 -20.05 1.67 5.61
N VAL A 22 -20.31 1.37 4.34
CA VAL A 22 -19.58 0.34 3.61
C VAL A 22 -18.16 0.85 3.41
N GLN A 23 -17.19 0.19 4.05
CA GLN A 23 -15.77 0.45 3.86
C GLN A 23 -15.21 -0.59 2.90
N GLN A 24 -14.46 -0.13 1.89
CA GLN A 24 -13.80 -0.98 0.90
C GLN A 24 -12.48 -0.38 0.46
N MET A 25 -11.57 -1.23 -0.05
CA MET A 25 -10.29 -0.78 -0.58
C MET A 25 -10.38 -0.32 -2.04
N LEU A 26 -9.46 0.57 -2.43
CA LEU A 26 -9.21 0.96 -3.82
C LEU A 26 -9.07 -0.27 -4.74
N ALA A 27 -9.67 -0.18 -5.93
CA ALA A 27 -9.88 -1.26 -6.90
C ALA A 27 -10.74 -2.46 -6.43
N GLY A 28 -11.23 -2.45 -5.20
CA GLY A 28 -12.15 -3.45 -4.66
C GLY A 28 -13.57 -3.40 -5.24
N ARG A 29 -14.52 -3.97 -4.49
CA ARG A 29 -15.93 -4.15 -4.86
C ARG A 29 -16.82 -3.85 -3.67
N ALA A 30 -17.81 -2.97 -3.82
CA ALA A 30 -18.83 -2.72 -2.80
C ALA A 30 -20.19 -3.25 -3.26
N VAL A 31 -20.93 -3.85 -2.32
CA VAL A 31 -22.35 -4.20 -2.49
C VAL A 31 -23.16 -3.25 -1.63
N LEU A 32 -24.03 -2.46 -2.26
CA LEU A 32 -24.87 -1.46 -1.62
C LEU A 32 -26.31 -2.03 -1.56
N PRO A 33 -26.77 -2.53 -0.40
CA PRO A 33 -28.06 -3.20 -0.29
C PRO A 33 -29.22 -2.23 -0.55
N CYS A 34 -30.22 -2.70 -1.29
CA CYS A 34 -31.52 -2.04 -1.38
C CYS A 34 -32.59 -3.07 -1.73
N VAL A 35 -33.57 -3.26 -0.83
CA VAL A 35 -34.67 -4.22 -1.02
C VAL A 35 -35.96 -3.59 -0.53
N PHE A 36 -36.99 -3.63 -1.37
CA PHE A 36 -38.30 -3.03 -1.11
C PHE A 36 -39.43 -4.05 -1.28
N THR A 37 -40.64 -3.66 -0.90
CA THR A 37 -41.87 -4.42 -1.09
C THR A 37 -42.94 -3.51 -1.70
N LEU A 38 -43.94 -4.13 -2.33
CA LEU A 38 -45.08 -3.45 -2.93
C LEU A 38 -46.36 -3.94 -2.27
N GLN A 39 -47.34 -3.06 -2.08
CA GLN A 39 -48.68 -3.47 -1.67
C GLN A 39 -49.38 -4.17 -2.83
N THR A 40 -50.13 -5.24 -2.52
CA THR A 40 -50.68 -6.22 -3.47
C THR A 40 -51.82 -5.71 -4.38
N SER A 41 -52.02 -4.40 -4.44
CA SER A 41 -53.00 -3.69 -5.26
C SER A 41 -52.38 -2.79 -6.34
N SER A 42 -51.05 -2.79 -6.49
CA SER A 42 -50.35 -2.03 -7.53
C SER A 42 -50.85 -2.41 -8.93
N SER A 43 -51.26 -1.42 -9.73
CA SER A 43 -51.49 -1.63 -11.17
C SER A 43 -50.21 -2.08 -11.87
N GLY A 44 -50.33 -2.83 -12.96
CA GLY A 44 -49.23 -3.58 -13.60
C GLY A 44 -48.12 -2.76 -14.28
N GLN A 45 -47.82 -1.54 -13.81
CA GLN A 45 -46.65 -0.79 -14.22
C GLN A 45 -45.44 -1.17 -13.37
N PRO A 46 -44.26 -1.47 -13.96
CA PRO A 46 -43.07 -1.80 -13.18
C PRO A 46 -42.57 -0.57 -12.39
N PRO A 47 -42.05 -0.76 -11.15
CA PRO A 47 -41.44 0.30 -10.38
C PRO A 47 -40.26 0.93 -11.15
N HIS A 48 -40.07 2.23 -10.97
CA HIS A 48 -38.90 2.93 -11.45
C HIS A 48 -37.86 3.02 -10.34
N LEU A 49 -36.74 2.33 -10.52
CA LEU A 49 -35.58 2.40 -9.64
C LEU A 49 -34.61 3.49 -10.14
N LEU A 50 -34.13 4.32 -9.24
CA LEU A 50 -33.12 5.34 -9.46
C LEU A 50 -32.05 5.23 -8.36
N TRP A 51 -30.80 5.01 -8.74
CA TRP A 51 -29.66 5.17 -7.84
C TRP A 51 -28.98 6.52 -8.12
N THR A 52 -28.91 7.37 -7.10
CA THR A 52 -28.10 8.60 -7.13
C THR A 52 -26.97 8.53 -6.10
N ARG A 53 -26.03 9.48 -6.20
CA ARG A 53 -24.92 9.62 -5.27
C ARG A 53 -24.63 11.09 -4.99
N THR A 54 -24.51 11.44 -3.72
CA THR A 54 -23.90 12.70 -3.27
C THR A 54 -22.42 12.46 -2.92
N GLY A 55 -21.57 13.46 -3.18
CA GLY A 55 -20.17 13.41 -2.76
C GLY A 55 -20.00 13.52 -1.24
N PRO A 56 -18.81 13.24 -0.70
CA PRO A 56 -18.55 13.39 0.73
C PRO A 56 -18.75 14.85 1.17
N PRO A 57 -19.30 15.14 2.36
CA PRO A 57 -19.63 16.52 2.79
C PRO A 57 -18.46 17.52 2.74
N ALA A 58 -17.22 17.03 2.88
CA ALA A 58 -16.00 17.83 2.83
C ALA A 58 -15.66 18.38 1.42
N ALA A 59 -16.24 17.84 0.33
CA ALA A 59 -15.91 18.23 -1.04
C ALA A 59 -16.67 19.49 -1.55
N GLY A 60 -17.22 20.30 -0.62
CA GLY A 60 -17.76 21.64 -0.90
C GLY A 60 -19.10 21.66 -1.65
N PRO A 61 -19.57 22.85 -2.10
CA PRO A 61 -20.92 23.01 -2.64
C PRO A 61 -21.25 22.13 -3.85
N ARG A 62 -20.25 21.78 -4.67
CA ARG A 62 -20.45 20.87 -5.83
C ARG A 62 -20.69 19.41 -5.42
N ALA A 63 -20.28 19.00 -4.21
CA ALA A 63 -20.51 17.64 -3.72
C ALA A 63 -21.97 17.35 -3.35
N GLN A 64 -22.77 18.39 -3.09
CA GLN A 64 -24.20 18.28 -2.83
C GLN A 64 -25.04 18.07 -4.10
N GLN A 65 -24.43 18.16 -5.29
CA GLN A 65 -25.10 17.86 -6.55
C GLN A 65 -25.31 16.34 -6.68
N GLU A 66 -26.56 15.88 -6.61
CA GLU A 66 -26.86 14.45 -6.82
C GLU A 66 -26.49 13.99 -8.23
N GLN A 67 -25.53 13.06 -8.33
CA GLN A 67 -25.15 12.43 -9.58
C GLN A 67 -25.94 11.12 -9.76
N VAL A 68 -26.69 10.99 -10.86
CA VAL A 68 -27.33 9.71 -11.23
C VAL A 68 -26.25 8.67 -11.52
N VAL A 69 -26.34 7.51 -10.87
CA VAL A 69 -25.45 6.36 -11.08
C VAL A 69 -26.07 5.42 -12.11
N LEU A 70 -27.32 4.99 -11.86
CA LEU A 70 -28.13 4.22 -12.82
C LEU A 70 -29.63 4.43 -12.59
N SER A 71 -30.43 4.03 -13.56
CA SER A 71 -31.89 4.03 -13.53
C SER A 71 -32.42 2.74 -14.19
N ALA A 72 -33.37 2.05 -13.59
CA ALA A 72 -33.98 0.83 -14.13
C ALA A 72 -35.51 0.90 -14.10
N LYS A 73 -36.18 0.47 -15.18
CA LYS A 73 -37.65 0.38 -15.24
C LYS A 73 -38.06 -0.79 -16.14
N GLY A 74 -38.54 -1.87 -15.52
CA GLY A 74 -38.60 -3.17 -16.20
C GLY A 74 -37.21 -3.58 -16.66
N ASP A 75 -37.10 -4.25 -17.80
CA ASP A 75 -35.83 -4.78 -18.32
C ASP A 75 -34.86 -3.68 -18.82
N VAL A 76 -35.30 -2.41 -18.88
CA VAL A 76 -34.49 -1.29 -19.36
C VAL A 76 -33.67 -0.68 -18.22
N ILE A 77 -32.39 -1.07 -18.14
CA ILE A 77 -31.38 -0.48 -17.25
C ILE A 77 -30.54 0.54 -18.02
N LYS A 78 -30.42 1.76 -17.49
CA LYS A 78 -29.59 2.86 -18.02
C LYS A 78 -28.52 3.23 -17.00
N VAL A 79 -27.26 3.02 -17.33
CA VAL A 79 -26.10 3.34 -16.48
C VAL A 79 -25.43 4.63 -16.94
N ASN A 80 -25.02 5.49 -16.01
CA ASN A 80 -24.26 6.70 -16.33
C ASN A 80 -22.84 6.34 -16.83
N LYS A 81 -22.36 7.01 -17.88
CA LYS A 81 -21.04 6.80 -18.50
C LYS A 81 -19.86 6.74 -17.50
N ALA A 82 -19.92 7.47 -16.37
CA ALA A 82 -18.88 7.43 -15.32
C ALA A 82 -18.80 6.10 -14.53
N PHE A 83 -19.88 5.31 -14.56
CA PHE A 83 -20.04 4.03 -13.86
C PHE A 83 -20.24 2.84 -14.82
N SER A 84 -20.31 3.09 -16.14
CA SER A 84 -20.45 2.06 -17.16
C SER A 84 -19.35 1.00 -17.05
N GLY A 85 -19.72 -0.27 -17.21
CA GLY A 85 -18.82 -1.42 -17.03
C GLY A 85 -18.40 -1.70 -15.58
N ARG A 86 -18.85 -0.90 -14.59
CA ARG A 86 -18.47 -1.04 -13.18
C ARG A 86 -19.63 -1.35 -12.24
N VAL A 87 -20.83 -0.84 -12.53
CA VAL A 87 -22.05 -1.08 -11.72
C VAL A 87 -22.98 -2.12 -12.33
N MET A 88 -23.62 -2.92 -11.49
CA MET A 88 -24.64 -3.91 -11.88
C MET A 88 -25.68 -4.11 -10.77
N LEU A 89 -26.84 -4.69 -11.12
CA LEU A 89 -27.93 -5.01 -10.19
C LEU A 89 -28.10 -6.55 -10.12
N PRO A 90 -27.27 -7.28 -9.37
CA PRO A 90 -27.16 -8.74 -9.49
C PRO A 90 -28.45 -9.51 -9.16
N GLY A 91 -29.33 -8.96 -8.32
CA GLY A 91 -30.62 -9.57 -7.99
C GLY A 91 -31.80 -9.18 -8.88
N TYR A 92 -31.70 -8.06 -9.61
CA TYR A 92 -32.86 -7.37 -10.19
C TYR A 92 -33.55 -8.16 -11.32
N ALA A 93 -32.78 -8.87 -12.14
CA ALA A 93 -33.32 -9.70 -13.23
C ALA A 93 -34.09 -10.94 -12.73
N ALA A 94 -33.77 -11.44 -11.53
CA ALA A 94 -34.49 -12.56 -10.90
C ALA A 94 -35.64 -12.07 -10.01
N ASN A 95 -35.51 -10.88 -9.43
CA ASN A 95 -36.55 -10.24 -8.63
C ASN A 95 -36.39 -8.70 -8.71
N PRO A 96 -37.27 -7.97 -9.45
CA PRO A 96 -37.22 -6.52 -9.56
C PRO A 96 -37.38 -5.74 -8.24
N LEU A 97 -37.76 -6.40 -7.14
CA LEU A 97 -37.79 -5.84 -5.79
C LEU A 97 -36.41 -5.81 -5.10
N ASN A 98 -35.43 -6.53 -5.64
CA ASN A 98 -34.04 -6.50 -5.19
C ASN A 98 -33.23 -5.49 -6.01
N ALA A 99 -33.29 -4.23 -5.55
CA ALA A 99 -32.59 -3.08 -6.13
C ALA A 99 -31.12 -2.98 -5.71
N THR A 100 -30.58 -3.94 -4.96
CA THR A 100 -29.18 -4.00 -4.51
C THR A 100 -28.22 -3.80 -5.66
N MET A 101 -27.29 -2.85 -5.52
CA MET A 101 -26.31 -2.51 -6.53
C MET A 101 -24.93 -3.00 -6.11
N GLU A 102 -24.22 -3.67 -7.01
CA GLU A 102 -22.78 -3.87 -6.89
C GLU A 102 -22.04 -2.80 -7.70
N ILE A 103 -20.95 -2.28 -7.14
CA ILE A 103 -19.95 -1.45 -7.84
C ILE A 103 -18.57 -2.09 -7.71
N SER A 104 -17.87 -2.25 -8.83
CA SER A 104 -16.56 -2.88 -8.94
C SER A 104 -15.49 -1.92 -9.48
N SER A 105 -14.21 -2.29 -9.36
CA SER A 105 -13.06 -1.43 -9.72
C SER A 105 -13.17 -0.06 -9.05
N LEU A 106 -13.35 -0.08 -7.72
CA LEU A 106 -13.56 1.10 -6.90
C LEU A 106 -12.43 2.12 -7.04
N ARG A 107 -12.81 3.40 -7.12
CA ARG A 107 -11.93 4.57 -7.20
C ARG A 107 -12.12 5.40 -5.93
N THR A 108 -11.13 6.17 -5.51
CA THR A 108 -11.32 7.05 -4.33
C THR A 108 -12.47 8.03 -4.56
N ASN A 109 -12.62 8.55 -5.79
CA ASN A 109 -13.73 9.40 -6.21
C ASN A 109 -15.06 8.64 -6.42
N ASP A 110 -15.17 7.35 -6.07
CA ASP A 110 -16.48 6.69 -5.90
C ASP A 110 -17.07 6.95 -4.50
N SER A 111 -16.23 7.26 -3.49
CA SER A 111 -16.66 7.57 -2.12
C SER A 111 -17.75 8.64 -2.06
N GLY A 112 -18.70 8.47 -1.15
CA GLY A 112 -19.85 9.36 -1.00
C GLY A 112 -21.06 8.63 -0.43
N THR A 113 -22.21 9.30 -0.45
CA THR A 113 -23.46 8.73 0.05
C THR A 113 -24.34 8.35 -1.13
N TYR A 114 -24.63 7.06 -1.26
CA TYR A 114 -25.49 6.53 -2.32
C TYR A 114 -26.93 6.45 -1.83
N HIS A 115 -27.86 6.82 -2.69
CA HIS A 115 -29.29 6.80 -2.38
C HIS A 115 -30.02 5.90 -3.38
N CYS A 116 -30.72 4.89 -2.86
CA CYS A 116 -31.61 4.04 -3.64
C CYS A 116 -33.02 4.64 -3.55
N GLN A 117 -33.58 5.11 -4.66
CA GLN A 117 -34.95 5.63 -4.72
C GLN A 117 -35.83 4.75 -5.60
N VAL A 118 -37.00 4.38 -5.09
CA VAL A 118 -37.99 3.56 -5.80
C VAL A 118 -39.28 4.36 -5.93
N VAL A 119 -39.76 4.52 -7.15
CA VAL A 119 -40.94 5.33 -7.48
C VAL A 119 -42.02 4.46 -8.13
N MET A 120 -43.26 4.60 -7.68
CA MET A 120 -44.44 3.95 -8.28
C MET A 120 -45.65 4.89 -8.23
N GLY A 121 -46.19 5.26 -9.39
CA GLY A 121 -47.24 6.27 -9.47
C GLY A 121 -46.74 7.61 -8.90
N ASN A 122 -47.38 8.07 -7.82
CA ASN A 122 -47.00 9.27 -7.09
C ASN A 122 -46.23 8.97 -5.78
N ASP A 123 -46.15 7.70 -5.37
CA ASP A 123 -45.38 7.29 -4.18
C ASP A 123 -43.90 7.11 -4.51
N TYR A 124 -43.04 7.41 -3.54
CA TYR A 124 -41.64 7.01 -3.57
C TYR A 124 -41.11 6.66 -2.18
N GLU A 125 -40.16 5.73 -2.16
CA GLU A 125 -39.35 5.40 -0.98
C GLU A 125 -37.87 5.61 -1.28
N ARG A 126 -37.07 5.86 -0.24
CA ARG A 126 -35.65 6.20 -0.39
C ARG A 126 -34.78 5.61 0.72
N ASP A 127 -33.83 4.75 0.34
CA ASP A 127 -32.77 4.25 1.23
C ASP A 127 -31.47 5.05 1.05
N THR A 128 -30.52 4.90 1.97
CA THR A 128 -29.25 5.60 1.95
C THR A 128 -28.11 4.75 2.50
N VAL A 129 -27.12 4.46 1.65
CA VAL A 129 -25.95 3.62 1.95
C VAL A 129 -24.67 4.47 1.77
N PRO A 130 -23.94 4.80 2.85
CA PRO A 130 -22.65 5.46 2.74
C PRO A 130 -21.58 4.49 2.23
N LEU A 131 -20.71 4.95 1.33
CA LEU A 131 -19.54 4.22 0.82
C LEU A 131 -18.27 5.04 1.03
N VAL A 132 -17.27 4.44 1.66
CA VAL A 132 -15.92 4.99 1.81
C VAL A 132 -14.94 4.06 1.13
N VAL A 133 -14.16 4.59 0.17
CA VAL A 133 -13.08 3.88 -0.51
C VAL A 133 -11.74 4.31 0.08
N SER A 134 -11.12 3.42 0.84
CA SER A 134 -9.81 3.62 1.50
C SER A 134 -8.65 3.25 0.58
N GLY A 135 -7.46 3.73 0.92
CA GLY A 135 -6.21 3.46 0.22
C GLY A 135 -5.74 4.57 -0.72
N VAL A 136 -4.41 4.73 -0.80
CA VAL A 136 -3.73 5.64 -1.72
C VAL A 136 -2.54 4.95 -2.37
N VAL A 137 -2.52 4.93 -3.71
CA VAL A 137 -1.33 4.52 -4.48
C VAL A 137 -0.38 5.71 -4.61
N PHE A 138 0.89 5.48 -4.34
CA PHE A 138 1.96 6.45 -4.57
C PHE A 138 3.15 5.81 -5.26
N HIS A 139 3.97 6.65 -5.90
CA HIS A 139 5.26 6.27 -6.47
C HIS A 139 6.34 6.46 -5.41
N TYR A 140 7.22 5.47 -5.27
CA TYR A 140 8.39 5.53 -4.41
C TYR A 140 9.65 5.26 -5.23
N GLN A 141 10.50 6.29 -5.31
CA GLN A 141 11.87 6.22 -5.79
C GLN A 141 12.80 6.16 -4.56
N ALA A 142 13.86 5.36 -4.60
CA ALA A 142 14.84 5.33 -3.52
C ALA A 142 15.54 6.70 -3.36
N PRO A 143 15.89 7.14 -2.14
CA PRO A 143 16.66 8.36 -1.90
C PRO A 143 18.10 8.33 -2.48
N SER A 144 18.65 7.13 -2.72
CA SER A 144 20.01 6.92 -3.24
C SER A 144 20.13 7.16 -4.75
N ALA A 145 19.18 6.65 -5.54
CA ALA A 145 19.13 6.79 -6.99
C ALA A 145 17.74 6.43 -7.53
N ARG A 146 17.45 6.89 -8.76
CA ARG A 146 16.31 6.42 -9.55
C ARG A 146 16.59 5.03 -10.12
N TYR A 147 15.58 4.17 -10.17
CA TYR A 147 15.69 2.79 -10.67
C TYR A 147 16.77 1.99 -9.93
N ALA A 148 16.60 1.88 -8.60
CA ALA A 148 17.58 1.32 -7.69
C ALA A 148 17.06 0.17 -6.81
N LEU A 149 15.82 -0.29 -7.04
CA LEU A 149 15.18 -1.35 -6.24
C LEU A 149 14.99 -2.61 -7.08
N SER A 150 15.53 -3.74 -6.63
CA SER A 150 15.10 -5.06 -7.10
C SER A 150 13.68 -5.36 -6.61
N PHE A 151 13.05 -6.43 -7.08
CA PHE A 151 11.67 -6.75 -6.69
C PHE A 151 11.53 -6.98 -5.16
N SER A 152 12.52 -7.59 -4.52
CA SER A 152 12.54 -7.77 -3.05
C SER A 152 12.80 -6.47 -2.30
N ASP A 153 13.65 -5.60 -2.82
CA ASP A 153 13.92 -4.29 -2.21
C ASP A 153 12.70 -3.37 -2.33
N ALA A 154 11.98 -3.46 -3.45
CA ALA A 154 10.73 -2.76 -3.71
C ALA A 154 9.61 -3.16 -2.73
N GLN A 155 9.46 -4.46 -2.46
CA GLN A 155 8.54 -4.95 -1.43
C GLN A 155 8.91 -4.42 -0.03
N THR A 156 10.19 -4.48 0.33
CA THR A 156 10.71 -4.00 1.62
C THR A 156 10.52 -2.49 1.77
N ALA A 157 10.85 -1.71 0.75
CA ALA A 157 10.72 -0.26 0.73
C ALA A 157 9.27 0.22 0.90
N CYS A 158 8.28 -0.51 0.37
CA CYS A 158 6.88 -0.21 0.67
C CYS A 158 6.56 -0.45 2.15
N GLN A 159 6.99 -1.59 2.71
CA GLN A 159 6.72 -1.95 4.12
C GLN A 159 7.33 -0.95 5.10
N GLU A 160 8.59 -0.56 4.90
CA GLU A 160 9.27 0.49 5.67
C GLU A 160 8.54 1.84 5.58
N ASN A 161 7.86 2.11 4.47
CA ASN A 161 7.06 3.31 4.25
C ASN A 161 5.57 3.18 4.64
N SER A 162 5.23 2.19 5.48
CA SER A 162 3.86 1.91 5.96
C SER A 162 2.86 1.61 4.84
N ALA A 163 3.30 0.82 3.86
CA ALA A 163 2.53 0.49 2.68
C ALA A 163 2.78 -0.96 2.22
N GLN A 164 1.92 -1.47 1.35
CA GLN A 164 2.16 -2.72 0.61
C GLN A 164 2.56 -2.39 -0.85
N ILE A 165 3.14 -3.33 -1.59
CA ILE A 165 3.36 -3.15 -3.03
C ILE A 165 2.00 -3.12 -3.74
N ALA A 166 1.77 -2.13 -4.61
CA ALA A 166 0.45 -1.93 -5.22
C ALA A 166 0.12 -3.01 -6.26
N THR A 167 -1.17 -3.36 -6.36
CA THR A 167 -1.64 -4.29 -7.39
C THR A 167 -1.86 -3.59 -8.73
N ALA A 168 -1.86 -4.36 -9.82
CA ALA A 168 -2.20 -3.89 -11.17
C ALA A 168 -3.56 -3.18 -11.25
N ALA A 169 -4.55 -3.63 -10.47
CA ALA A 169 -5.88 -3.05 -10.43
C ALA A 169 -5.90 -1.72 -9.65
N GLN A 170 -5.15 -1.63 -8.54
CA GLN A 170 -5.03 -0.40 -7.74
C GLN A 170 -4.36 0.74 -8.51
N LEU A 171 -3.28 0.45 -9.27
CA LEU A 171 -2.68 1.45 -10.15
C LEU A 171 -3.65 1.94 -11.25
N TRP A 172 -4.51 1.05 -11.77
CA TRP A 172 -5.56 1.40 -12.74
C TRP A 172 -6.69 2.24 -12.14
N ALA A 173 -7.09 1.96 -10.89
CA ALA A 173 -8.07 2.77 -10.17
C ALA A 173 -7.50 4.16 -9.83
N ALA A 174 -6.26 4.25 -9.35
CA ALA A 174 -5.57 5.51 -9.10
C ALA A 174 -5.38 6.34 -10.39
N TYR A 175 -5.04 5.69 -11.52
CA TYR A 175 -5.01 6.33 -12.83
C TYR A 175 -6.37 6.95 -13.19
N HIS A 176 -7.49 6.29 -12.88
CA HIS A 176 -8.82 6.89 -13.10
C HIS A 176 -9.20 8.02 -12.13
N ASP A 177 -8.51 8.16 -10.99
CA ASP A 177 -8.60 9.33 -10.11
C ASP A 177 -7.63 10.47 -10.51
N GLY A 178 -6.88 10.31 -11.60
CA GLY A 178 -5.96 11.33 -12.14
C GLY A 178 -4.48 11.11 -11.82
N PHE A 179 -4.09 9.99 -11.21
CA PHE A 179 -2.69 9.69 -10.90
C PHE A 179 -1.83 9.56 -12.17
N ALA A 180 -0.62 10.15 -12.13
CA ALA A 180 0.38 10.09 -13.19
C ALA A 180 1.78 9.93 -12.59
N SER A 181 2.62 9.11 -13.19
CA SER A 181 4.06 9.09 -12.89
C SER A 181 4.85 8.62 -14.12
N CYS A 182 5.86 9.41 -14.49
CA CYS A 182 6.72 9.24 -15.66
C CYS A 182 7.91 8.31 -15.38
N ALA A 183 7.72 7.31 -14.52
CA ALA A 183 8.76 6.43 -14.01
C ALA A 183 8.27 4.98 -13.93
N ALA A 184 9.06 4.06 -14.49
CA ALA A 184 8.77 2.64 -14.48
C ALA A 184 8.95 2.06 -13.07
N GLY A 185 7.90 1.42 -12.54
CA GLY A 185 7.90 0.88 -11.19
C GLY A 185 7.29 -0.52 -11.10
N TRP A 186 7.79 -1.29 -10.13
CA TRP A 186 7.28 -2.61 -9.75
C TRP A 186 5.85 -2.57 -9.21
N LEU A 187 5.13 -3.68 -9.41
CA LEU A 187 3.81 -4.01 -8.85
C LEU A 187 3.80 -5.44 -8.30
N GLU A 188 2.81 -5.77 -7.47
CA GLU A 188 2.64 -7.06 -6.78
C GLU A 188 2.79 -8.29 -7.69
N ASP A 189 2.27 -8.23 -8.92
CA ASP A 189 2.30 -9.32 -9.92
C ASP A 189 3.69 -9.53 -10.58
N GLN A 190 4.72 -8.84 -10.08
CA GLN A 190 6.07 -8.77 -10.63
C GLN A 190 6.10 -8.18 -12.06
N THR A 191 5.07 -7.41 -12.45
CA THR A 191 5.12 -6.59 -13.67
C THR A 191 5.67 -5.20 -13.38
N VAL A 192 6.25 -4.59 -14.41
CA VAL A 192 6.72 -3.21 -14.37
C VAL A 192 5.81 -2.35 -15.22
N ARG A 193 5.27 -1.28 -14.63
CA ARG A 193 4.26 -0.40 -15.24
C ARG A 193 4.57 1.06 -14.99
N TYR A 194 3.85 1.97 -15.65
CA TYR A 194 3.78 3.39 -15.29
C TYR A 194 2.50 4.04 -15.83
N SER A 195 2.11 5.21 -15.31
CA SER A 195 0.81 5.86 -15.64
C SER A 195 0.98 7.23 -16.30
N VAL A 196 0.31 7.42 -17.44
CA VAL A 196 0.41 8.62 -18.28
C VAL A 196 -0.97 9.24 -18.49
N GLN A 197 -1.19 10.45 -17.95
CA GLN A 197 -2.43 11.23 -18.14
C GLN A 197 -2.39 12.06 -19.42
N SER A 198 -1.49 13.05 -19.51
CA SER A 198 -1.13 13.69 -20.78
C SER A 198 0.14 13.05 -21.34
N PRO A 199 0.12 12.54 -22.59
CA PRO A 199 1.31 12.00 -23.26
C PRO A 199 2.26 13.11 -23.76
N GLU A 200 1.86 14.38 -23.70
CA GLU A 200 2.66 15.54 -24.14
C GLU A 200 3.83 15.85 -23.19
N LEU A 201 3.79 15.33 -21.95
CA LEU A 201 4.77 15.55 -20.88
C LEU A 201 6.13 14.86 -21.08
N GLY A 202 6.51 14.53 -22.31
CA GLY A 202 7.77 13.84 -22.64
C GLY A 202 7.85 12.38 -22.18
N CYS A 203 6.75 11.79 -21.69
CA CYS A 203 6.69 10.43 -21.15
C CYS A 203 6.57 9.35 -22.24
N TYR A 204 7.45 9.43 -23.24
CA TYR A 204 7.42 8.58 -24.43
C TYR A 204 7.64 7.10 -24.09
N GLY A 205 6.89 6.26 -24.77
CA GLY A 205 6.98 4.80 -24.74
C GLY A 205 6.41 4.23 -26.04
N TYR A 206 6.41 2.90 -26.18
CA TYR A 206 6.19 2.20 -27.47
C TYR A 206 4.87 2.50 -28.23
N LYS A 207 3.92 3.21 -27.62
CA LYS A 207 2.80 3.84 -28.35
C LYS A 207 2.74 5.32 -28.00
N GLU A 208 3.14 6.16 -28.95
CA GLU A 208 3.10 7.62 -28.82
C GLU A 208 1.65 8.13 -28.56
N TYR A 209 1.54 9.37 -28.09
CA TYR A 209 0.29 10.16 -27.99
C TYR A 209 -0.94 9.49 -27.34
N SER A 210 -0.75 8.46 -26.51
CA SER A 210 -1.83 7.74 -25.81
C SER A 210 -1.73 7.88 -24.28
N SER A 211 -2.86 8.08 -23.61
CA SER A 211 -2.97 8.01 -22.15
C SER A 211 -3.22 6.57 -21.69
N GLY A 212 -2.97 6.29 -20.40
CA GLY A 212 -3.21 4.98 -19.80
C GLY A 212 -2.07 4.49 -18.90
N VAL A 213 -2.27 3.31 -18.31
CA VAL A 213 -1.21 2.56 -17.62
C VAL A 213 -0.46 1.72 -18.65
N ARG A 214 0.83 2.03 -18.86
CA ARG A 214 1.73 1.25 -19.71
C ARG A 214 2.22 0.01 -18.96
N ASN A 215 2.52 -1.05 -19.67
CA ASN A 215 2.93 -2.34 -19.09
C ASN A 215 4.13 -2.90 -19.88
N TYR A 216 5.24 -3.15 -19.18
CA TYR A 216 6.45 -3.80 -19.73
C TYR A 216 6.45 -5.33 -19.49
N GLY A 217 5.34 -5.86 -18.99
CA GLY A 217 5.20 -7.27 -18.64
C GLY A 217 5.97 -7.64 -17.38
N LYS A 218 6.14 -8.94 -17.17
CA LYS A 218 6.91 -9.50 -16.06
C LYS A 218 8.41 -9.39 -16.37
N ARG A 219 9.20 -8.93 -15.39
CA ARG A 219 10.65 -8.67 -15.51
C ARG A 219 11.47 -9.61 -14.62
N ASP A 220 12.77 -9.75 -14.88
CA ASP A 220 13.67 -10.50 -13.97
C ASP A 220 13.68 -9.77 -12.61
N PRO A 221 13.47 -10.46 -11.48
CA PRO A 221 13.33 -9.80 -10.18
C PRO A 221 14.61 -9.06 -9.72
N LYS A 222 15.76 -9.27 -10.38
CA LYS A 222 17.03 -8.57 -10.15
C LYS A 222 17.21 -7.31 -10.99
N GLU A 223 16.32 -7.04 -11.96
CA GLU A 223 16.30 -5.74 -12.64
C GLU A 223 15.94 -4.64 -11.62
N LEU A 224 16.48 -3.44 -11.83
CA LEU A 224 16.28 -2.33 -10.92
C LEU A 224 15.27 -1.34 -11.50
N PHE A 225 14.25 -1.03 -10.71
CA PHE A 225 13.19 -0.07 -11.04
C PHE A 225 12.84 0.77 -9.80
N ASP A 226 11.83 1.62 -9.92
CA ASP A 226 11.16 2.21 -8.77
C ASP A 226 10.04 1.25 -8.30
N VAL A 227 9.15 1.69 -7.39
CA VAL A 227 7.98 0.90 -6.99
C VAL A 227 6.73 1.77 -6.87
N TYR A 228 5.55 1.18 -7.10
CA TYR A 228 4.28 1.75 -6.65
C TYR A 228 3.82 1.05 -5.38
N CYS A 229 3.54 1.82 -4.34
CA CYS A 229 3.06 1.30 -3.06
C CYS A 229 1.62 1.75 -2.81
N LEU A 230 0.84 0.93 -2.09
CA LEU A 230 -0.47 1.27 -1.55
C LEU A 230 -0.35 1.43 -0.03
N ALA A 231 -0.59 2.64 0.48
CA ALA A 231 -0.86 2.82 1.91
C ALA A 231 -2.39 2.77 2.12
N GLU A 232 -2.86 2.03 3.13
CA GLU A 232 -4.28 1.63 3.22
C GLU A 232 -5.13 2.59 4.06
N GLU A 233 -4.78 2.78 5.32
CA GLU A 233 -5.46 3.64 6.29
C GLU A 233 -4.45 4.22 7.31
N LEU A 234 -4.79 5.35 7.94
CA LEU A 234 -3.94 6.06 8.90
C LEU A 234 -4.51 5.96 10.33
N ASP A 235 -4.01 5.04 11.16
CA ASP A 235 -4.34 4.99 12.60
C ASP A 235 -3.56 6.05 13.40
N GLY A 236 -3.75 7.32 13.05
CA GLY A 236 -3.07 8.42 13.70
C GLY A 236 -3.23 9.75 12.99
N GLU A 237 -2.28 10.64 13.25
CA GLU A 237 -2.23 12.00 12.73
C GLU A 237 -0.82 12.28 12.21
N VAL A 238 -0.72 12.79 10.98
CA VAL A 238 0.50 13.45 10.50
C VAL A 238 0.28 14.96 10.56
N PHE A 239 1.21 15.66 11.20
CA PHE A 239 1.15 17.10 11.39
C PHE A 239 2.49 17.76 11.00
N HIS A 240 2.41 19.02 10.57
CA HIS A 240 3.57 19.81 10.18
C HIS A 240 4.19 20.51 11.39
N SER A 241 5.50 20.39 11.58
CA SER A 241 6.28 21.02 12.65
C SER A 241 7.38 21.90 12.04
N SER A 242 7.07 23.20 11.90
CA SER A 242 8.05 24.23 11.55
C SER A 242 8.67 24.89 12.80
N VAL A 243 9.91 25.35 12.69
CA VAL A 243 10.63 26.10 13.74
C VAL A 243 11.50 27.20 13.14
N PRO A 244 11.78 28.31 13.87
CA PRO A 244 12.75 29.31 13.43
C PRO A 244 14.13 28.68 13.18
N GLY A 245 14.73 28.99 12.03
CA GLY A 245 16.01 28.41 11.60
C GLY A 245 15.92 27.04 10.92
N ARG A 246 14.74 26.37 10.96
CA ARG A 246 14.50 25.01 10.43
C ARG A 246 15.42 23.94 11.07
N LEU A 247 15.34 22.70 10.57
CA LEU A 247 15.95 21.51 11.18
C LEU A 247 16.75 20.71 10.15
N SER A 248 17.84 20.08 10.61
CA SER A 248 18.48 18.96 9.92
C SER A 248 17.66 17.68 10.13
N LEU A 249 17.92 16.62 9.37
CA LEU A 249 17.18 15.35 9.49
C LEU A 249 17.22 14.75 10.91
N SER A 250 18.37 14.81 11.61
CA SER A 250 18.48 14.34 12.99
C SER A 250 17.65 15.20 13.94
N SER A 251 17.82 16.53 13.88
CA SER A 251 17.05 17.46 14.73
C SER A 251 15.55 17.44 14.42
N ALA A 252 15.14 17.08 13.20
CA ALA A 252 13.75 16.83 12.83
C ALA A 252 13.19 15.55 13.48
N SER A 253 13.99 14.48 13.52
CA SER A 253 13.65 13.25 14.25
C SER A 253 13.50 13.52 15.75
N ASP A 254 14.51 14.14 16.38
CA ASP A 254 14.50 14.53 17.80
C ASP A 254 13.29 15.44 18.11
N ARG A 255 12.96 16.36 17.19
CA ARG A 255 11.79 17.23 17.31
C ARG A 255 10.49 16.43 17.32
N CYS A 256 10.29 15.49 16.40
CA CYS A 256 9.07 14.66 16.40
C CYS A 256 8.97 13.77 17.64
N VAL A 257 10.08 13.23 18.14
CA VAL A 257 10.15 12.49 19.41
C VAL A 257 9.76 13.40 20.59
N SER A 258 10.25 14.64 20.64
CA SER A 258 9.87 15.62 21.67
C SER A 258 8.38 16.01 21.66
N LEU A 259 7.68 15.74 20.55
CA LEU A 259 6.24 15.99 20.37
C LEU A 259 5.39 14.72 20.56
N GLY A 260 5.97 13.63 21.08
CA GLY A 260 5.27 12.38 21.37
C GLY A 260 4.99 11.52 20.13
N GLY A 261 5.82 11.63 19.10
CA GLY A 261 5.70 10.89 17.85
C GLY A 261 7.05 10.53 17.24
N GLN A 262 7.09 10.42 15.92
CA GLN A 262 8.29 10.14 15.11
C GLN A 262 8.18 10.88 13.77
N LEU A 263 9.22 10.88 12.93
CA LEU A 263 9.06 11.33 11.55
C LEU A 263 8.01 10.46 10.84
N ALA A 264 7.12 11.10 10.08
CA ALA A 264 6.09 10.41 9.32
C ALA A 264 6.72 9.62 8.17
N THR A 265 6.19 8.44 7.90
CA THR A 265 6.57 7.66 6.71
C THR A 265 5.94 8.23 5.46
N VAL A 266 6.47 7.86 4.28
CA VAL A 266 5.94 8.38 3.01
C VAL A 266 4.48 7.97 2.80
N GLY A 267 4.10 6.72 3.12
CA GLY A 267 2.72 6.26 3.05
C GLY A 267 1.79 7.02 4.00
N GLN A 268 2.25 7.29 5.24
CA GLN A 268 1.51 8.12 6.19
C GLN A 268 1.29 9.54 5.68
N LEU A 269 2.30 10.17 5.07
CA LEU A 269 2.17 11.51 4.48
C LEU A 269 1.21 11.53 3.29
N TYR A 270 1.23 10.52 2.41
CA TYR A 270 0.25 10.39 1.32
C TYR A 270 -1.18 10.18 1.85
N LEU A 271 -1.38 9.38 2.89
CA LEU A 271 -2.70 9.20 3.53
C LEU A 271 -3.20 10.50 4.16
N ALA A 272 -2.36 11.21 4.91
CA ALA A 272 -2.73 12.49 5.50
C ALA A 272 -3.05 13.56 4.45
N TRP A 273 -2.29 13.59 3.34
CA TRP A 273 -2.61 14.43 2.18
C TRP A 273 -3.98 14.07 1.58
N ARG A 274 -4.32 12.79 1.42
CA ARG A 274 -5.68 12.37 0.98
C ARG A 274 -6.78 12.75 1.97
N ALA A 275 -6.48 12.79 3.27
CA ALA A 275 -7.38 13.30 4.31
C ALA A 275 -7.47 14.85 4.33
N GLY A 276 -6.69 15.55 3.50
CA GLY A 276 -6.76 17.00 3.29
C GLY A 276 -5.54 17.80 3.77
N LEU A 277 -4.53 17.16 4.37
CA LEU A 277 -3.33 17.86 4.85
C LEU A 277 -2.67 18.66 3.73
N HIS A 278 -2.66 19.98 3.88
CA HIS A 278 -1.95 20.92 3.04
C HIS A 278 -0.95 21.70 3.90
N SER A 279 0.25 21.90 3.40
CA SER A 279 1.26 22.71 4.11
C SER A 279 2.21 23.45 3.17
N CYS A 280 2.44 22.95 1.95
CA CYS A 280 3.29 23.59 0.93
C CYS A 280 4.75 23.89 1.33
N ALA A 281 5.18 23.46 2.51
CA ALA A 281 6.51 23.70 3.06
C ALA A 281 7.36 22.41 2.99
N PRO A 282 8.52 22.43 2.32
CA PRO A 282 9.44 21.29 2.30
C PRO A 282 9.89 20.88 3.71
N GLY A 283 9.66 19.61 4.06
CA GLY A 283 10.00 19.05 5.36
C GLY A 283 10.48 17.60 5.29
N TRP A 284 11.24 17.19 6.29
CA TRP A 284 11.77 15.83 6.41
C TRP A 284 10.67 14.79 6.68
N VAL A 285 10.87 13.59 6.16
CA VAL A 285 10.11 12.35 6.42
C VAL A 285 11.07 11.19 6.76
N SER A 286 10.54 10.05 7.21
CA SER A 286 11.34 8.98 7.84
C SER A 286 12.35 8.29 6.93
N ASP A 287 12.17 8.32 5.61
CA ASP A 287 13.11 7.78 4.61
C ASP A 287 14.34 8.69 4.38
N GLY A 288 14.41 9.83 5.09
CA GLY A 288 15.46 10.83 4.92
C GLY A 288 15.30 11.71 3.68
N SER A 289 14.18 11.58 2.94
CA SER A 289 13.83 12.50 1.87
C SER A 289 13.12 13.75 2.40
N VAL A 290 13.01 14.76 1.53
CA VAL A 290 12.32 16.03 1.82
C VAL A 290 11.08 16.10 0.93
N ARG A 291 9.90 16.21 1.53
CA ARG A 291 8.61 16.18 0.83
C ARG A 291 7.67 17.27 1.35
N PHE A 292 6.60 17.56 0.62
CA PHE A 292 5.51 18.44 1.07
C PHE A 292 4.17 18.09 0.42
N PRO A 293 3.03 18.22 1.13
CA PRO A 293 1.71 17.95 0.59
C PRO A 293 0.99 19.22 0.08
N ALA A 294 0.44 19.13 -1.13
CA ALA A 294 -0.36 20.17 -1.79
C ALA A 294 -1.74 19.64 -2.18
N THR A 295 -2.81 20.15 -1.57
CA THR A 295 -4.19 19.68 -1.83
C THR A 295 -4.87 20.46 -2.96
N TRP A 296 -4.40 21.68 -3.23
CA TRP A 296 -4.90 22.59 -4.27
C TRP A 296 -3.73 23.31 -4.97
N PRO A 297 -3.89 23.74 -6.23
CA PRO A 297 -2.90 24.58 -6.91
C PRO A 297 -2.67 25.89 -6.14
N CYS A 298 -1.40 26.23 -5.93
CA CYS A 298 -0.96 27.34 -5.08
C CYS A 298 -0.01 28.26 -5.86
N PRO A 299 -0.26 29.59 -5.94
CA PRO A 299 0.63 30.52 -6.64
C PRO A 299 2.00 30.65 -5.98
N ASP A 300 2.03 30.69 -4.65
CA ASP A 300 3.23 30.96 -3.85
C ASP A 300 4.20 29.77 -3.76
N CYS A 301 3.80 28.60 -4.29
CA CYS A 301 4.60 27.40 -4.41
C CYS A 301 4.74 27.05 -5.89
N GLU A 302 5.84 27.47 -6.52
CA GLU A 302 6.05 27.45 -7.97
C GLU A 302 5.52 26.17 -8.66
N GLY A 303 4.47 26.32 -9.48
CA GLY A 303 3.94 25.24 -10.32
C GLY A 303 3.31 24.04 -9.60
N CYS A 304 2.98 24.15 -8.30
CA CYS A 304 2.56 23.01 -7.50
C CYS A 304 1.18 22.43 -7.88
N GLN A 305 1.21 21.36 -8.69
CA GLN A 305 0.07 20.47 -8.93
C GLN A 305 -0.28 19.67 -7.66
N PRO A 306 -1.57 19.32 -7.42
CA PRO A 306 -1.97 18.54 -6.25
C PRO A 306 -1.25 17.19 -6.14
N GLY A 307 -0.80 16.86 -4.91
CA GLY A 307 -0.02 15.68 -4.61
C GLY A 307 0.92 15.89 -3.42
N VAL A 308 1.54 14.81 -2.94
CA VAL A 308 2.81 14.93 -2.21
C VAL A 308 3.93 15.09 -3.23
N ARG A 309 4.76 16.13 -3.06
CA ARG A 309 5.90 16.48 -3.92
C ARG A 309 7.20 16.19 -3.18
N THR A 310 8.19 15.62 -3.87
CA THR A 310 9.54 15.42 -3.34
C THR A 310 10.45 16.54 -3.84
N VAL A 311 11.27 17.11 -2.95
CA VAL A 311 12.33 18.06 -3.31
C VAL A 311 13.61 17.28 -3.58
N THR A 312 14.08 17.33 -4.83
CA THR A 312 15.42 16.84 -5.19
C THR A 312 16.47 17.87 -4.77
N PRO A 313 17.48 17.50 -3.95
CA PRO A 313 18.61 18.39 -3.68
C PRO A 313 19.29 18.80 -4.99
N ASN A 314 19.58 20.08 -5.16
CA ASN A 314 20.35 20.55 -6.31
C ASN A 314 21.82 20.16 -6.11
N ASN A 315 22.51 19.70 -7.17
CA ASN A 315 23.85 19.07 -7.13
C ASN A 315 25.00 19.98 -6.64
N THR A 316 24.70 21.19 -6.16
CA THR A 316 25.65 22.19 -5.68
C THR A 316 25.65 22.37 -4.16
N ALA A 317 24.75 21.72 -3.43
CA ALA A 317 24.66 21.80 -1.97
C ALA A 317 25.05 20.49 -1.30
N ASP A 318 25.92 20.53 -0.27
CA ASP A 318 26.09 19.38 0.63
C ASP A 318 24.78 19.17 1.40
N ASN A 319 24.10 18.07 1.08
CA ASN A 319 22.80 17.68 1.63
C ASN A 319 22.80 17.58 3.17
N ARG A 320 23.98 17.52 3.80
CA ARG A 320 24.16 17.56 5.27
C ARG A 320 23.90 18.93 5.91
N THR A 321 23.95 20.01 5.12
CA THR A 321 23.72 21.39 5.60
C THR A 321 22.35 21.95 5.21
N ALA A 322 21.53 21.17 4.50
CA ALA A 322 20.19 21.57 4.13
C ALA A 322 19.26 21.56 5.36
N LEU A 323 18.48 22.63 5.55
CA LEU A 323 17.57 22.80 6.69
C LEU A 323 16.13 22.96 6.19
N TYR A 324 15.24 22.11 6.70
CA TYR A 324 13.83 21.97 6.32
C TYR A 324 12.94 21.87 7.56
N ASP A 325 11.63 21.97 7.38
CA ASP A 325 10.67 21.69 8.46
C ASP A 325 10.55 20.16 8.69
N ALA A 326 9.61 19.70 9.53
CA ALA A 326 9.40 18.27 9.78
C ALA A 326 7.93 17.87 9.62
N TYR A 327 7.68 16.70 9.02
CA TYR A 327 6.37 16.04 9.09
C TYR A 327 6.43 14.95 10.15
N CYS A 328 5.71 15.14 11.25
CA CYS A 328 5.69 14.23 12.38
C CYS A 328 4.40 13.39 12.37
N TYR A 329 4.52 12.11 12.69
CA TYR A 329 3.41 11.19 12.89
C TYR A 329 3.26 10.80 14.36
N ARG A 330 2.02 10.71 14.83
CA ARG A 330 1.65 10.08 16.10
C ARG A 330 0.45 9.15 15.90
N GLY A 331 0.54 7.92 16.40
CA GLY A 331 -0.55 6.93 16.35
C GLY A 331 -1.65 7.23 17.36
N THR A 332 -2.87 6.69 17.17
CA THR A 332 -3.93 6.86 18.16
C THR A 332 -3.68 6.01 19.42
N ILE A 333 -4.23 6.44 20.57
CA ILE A 333 -4.09 5.75 21.86
C ILE A 333 -4.68 4.32 21.84
N LYS A 334 -5.51 3.97 20.84
CA LYS A 334 -5.99 2.59 20.64
C LYS A 334 -4.83 1.63 20.38
N SER A 335 -3.89 2.01 19.49
CA SER A 335 -2.67 1.25 19.20
C SER A 335 -1.82 1.01 20.47
N GLN A 336 -1.69 2.03 21.31
CA GLN A 336 -0.93 1.97 22.56
C GLN A 336 -1.50 0.97 23.60
N GLN A 337 -2.74 0.51 23.48
CA GLN A 337 -3.30 -0.49 24.40
C GLN A 337 -2.84 -1.93 24.12
N SER A 338 -2.27 -2.21 22.94
CA SER A 338 -1.64 -3.51 22.64
C SER A 338 -0.29 -3.70 23.37
N PHE A 339 0.44 -2.60 23.62
CA PHE A 339 1.73 -2.59 24.31
C PHE A 339 1.68 -1.91 25.68
N LYS A 340 0.68 -2.27 26.50
CA LYS A 340 0.81 -2.15 27.95
C LYS A 340 1.78 -3.22 28.45
N THR A 341 3.09 -2.93 28.37
CA THR A 341 4.12 -3.68 29.10
C THR A 341 3.72 -3.68 30.57
N GLN A 342 3.26 -4.83 31.09
CA GLN A 342 2.98 -4.99 32.51
C GLN A 342 4.29 -4.80 33.27
N ALA A 343 4.40 -3.68 34.00
CA ALA A 343 5.49 -3.47 34.94
C ALA A 343 5.47 -4.66 35.94
N PRO A 344 6.57 -5.43 36.07
CA PRO A 344 6.55 -6.65 36.85
C PRO A 344 6.29 -6.31 38.32
N SER A 345 5.14 -6.75 38.83
CA SER A 345 4.75 -6.57 40.22
C SER A 345 5.64 -7.41 41.13
N VAL A 346 6.67 -6.77 41.71
CA VAL A 346 7.61 -7.42 42.63
C VAL A 346 6.89 -7.73 43.96
N ILE A 347 6.41 -8.96 44.10
CA ILE A 347 5.86 -9.48 45.35
C ILE A 347 7.01 -9.99 46.21
N CYS A 348 7.49 -9.17 47.15
CA CYS A 348 8.47 -9.58 48.15
C CYS A 348 7.78 -10.25 49.35
N GLN A 349 8.14 -11.49 49.64
CA GLN A 349 7.97 -12.10 50.97
C GLN A 349 9.34 -12.65 51.43
N SER A 350 9.72 -12.30 52.67
CA SER A 350 10.91 -12.84 53.37
C SER A 350 12.19 -12.98 52.53
N SER A 351 12.73 -11.83 52.09
CA SER A 351 14.13 -11.66 51.67
C SER A 351 14.67 -12.49 50.49
N ILE A 352 13.83 -13.19 49.72
CA ILE A 352 14.25 -13.94 48.52
C ILE A 352 13.29 -13.65 47.36
N CYS A 353 13.82 -13.17 46.23
CA CYS A 353 13.05 -12.90 45.01
C CYS A 353 13.27 -14.00 43.97
N PHE A 354 12.19 -14.61 43.47
CA PHE A 354 12.24 -15.63 42.42
C PHE A 354 11.74 -15.05 41.08
N LEU A 355 12.54 -15.18 40.01
CA LEU A 355 12.02 -14.99 38.64
C LEU A 355 11.23 -16.24 38.23
N GLY A 356 9.90 -16.13 38.25
CA GLY A 356 9.00 -17.17 37.71
C GLY A 356 9.14 -17.27 36.19
N LYS A 357 9.89 -18.27 35.70
CA LYS A 357 9.93 -18.59 34.27
C LYS A 357 8.63 -19.25 33.84
N VAL A 358 7.72 -18.47 33.25
CA VAL A 358 6.62 -19.00 32.44
C VAL A 358 7.22 -19.80 31.29
N LYS A 359 6.98 -21.11 31.26
CA LYS A 359 7.19 -21.93 30.06
C LYS A 359 5.94 -21.83 29.19
N ASN A 360 6.06 -21.12 28.08
CA ASN A 360 5.32 -21.46 26.87
C ASN A 360 6.34 -21.56 25.72
N THR A 361 6.08 -22.39 24.71
CA THR A 361 7.06 -22.68 23.66
C THR A 361 7.08 -21.61 22.56
N ASP A 362 8.10 -21.69 21.70
CA ASP A 362 8.17 -21.04 20.39
C ASP A 362 8.29 -19.50 20.39
N SER A 363 9.41 -19.01 20.95
CA SER A 363 10.01 -17.71 20.63
C SER A 363 11.17 -17.97 19.65
N ILE A 364 11.19 -17.44 18.42
CA ILE A 364 11.14 -16.02 18.01
C ILE A 364 12.26 -15.22 18.71
N SER A 365 13.50 -15.59 18.39
CA SER A 365 14.73 -15.02 18.95
C SER A 365 15.73 -14.55 17.88
N GLN A 366 15.23 -14.11 16.72
CA GLN A 366 16.01 -13.45 15.66
C GLN A 366 15.51 -12.03 15.29
N ILE A 367 14.53 -11.49 16.00
CA ILE A 367 14.09 -10.09 15.83
C ILE A 367 14.69 -9.28 17.00
N TYR A 368 15.22 -8.08 16.70
CA TYR A 368 16.01 -7.22 17.60
C TYR A 368 17.45 -7.67 17.91
N SER A 369 18.22 -8.01 16.87
CA SER A 369 19.64 -7.65 16.83
C SER A 369 20.07 -7.27 15.40
N SER A 370 20.51 -6.03 15.20
CA SER A 370 20.76 -5.35 13.91
C SER A 370 19.48 -5.10 13.05
N LEU A 371 19.43 -4.11 12.16
CA LEU A 371 20.43 -3.09 11.81
C LEU A 371 19.97 -1.67 12.18
N TRP A 372 20.63 -1.05 13.15
CA TRP A 372 20.92 0.39 13.12
C TRP A 372 22.44 0.52 13.34
N LYS A 373 23.17 0.92 12.30
CA LYS A 373 24.60 1.23 12.38
C LYS A 373 24.80 2.74 12.26
N PRO A 374 25.57 3.39 13.15
CA PRO A 374 25.92 4.80 12.98
C PRO A 374 26.66 5.04 11.66
N TRP A 375 26.40 6.18 11.00
CA TRP A 375 27.21 6.64 9.87
C TRP A 375 28.58 7.11 10.37
N SER A 376 29.65 6.37 10.04
CA SER A 376 31.01 6.67 10.51
C SER A 376 32.11 6.52 9.44
N TYR A 377 31.81 6.83 8.17
CA TYR A 377 32.79 6.80 7.07
C TYR A 377 32.59 7.96 6.07
N LEU A 378 33.09 9.16 6.39
CA LEU A 378 33.54 10.18 5.40
C LEU A 378 34.58 11.11 6.05
N THR A 379 35.70 10.54 6.51
CA THR A 379 36.91 11.24 6.91
C THR A 379 38.12 10.36 6.57
N GLY A 380 38.96 10.80 5.63
CA GLY A 380 40.13 10.03 5.20
C GLY A 380 40.49 10.31 3.74
N SER A 381 41.40 11.25 3.52
CA SER A 381 42.08 11.42 2.23
C SER A 381 43.22 10.41 2.14
N SER A 382 43.45 9.83 0.98
CA SER A 382 44.73 9.18 0.65
C SER A 382 44.94 9.11 -0.86
N ASP A 383 46.06 9.68 -1.29
CA ASP A 383 46.52 9.82 -2.65
C ASP A 383 46.94 8.51 -3.35
N ALA A 384 47.24 8.65 -4.65
CA ALA A 384 48.27 7.91 -5.40
C ALA A 384 48.43 6.40 -5.15
N ALA A 385 47.96 5.59 -6.09
CA ALA A 385 48.35 4.19 -6.20
C ALA A 385 49.83 4.02 -6.61
N SER A 386 50.52 3.09 -5.96
CA SER A 386 51.75 2.47 -6.46
C SER A 386 51.69 0.96 -6.23
N THR A 387 52.32 0.22 -7.15
CA THR A 387 52.23 -1.25 -7.25
C THR A 387 53.42 -1.91 -6.55
N GLU A 388 53.22 -3.07 -5.89
CA GLU A 388 54.08 -4.26 -6.03
C GLU A 388 53.50 -5.51 -5.34
N THR A 389 54.21 -6.64 -5.43
CA THR A 389 53.64 -8.00 -5.38
C THR A 389 54.54 -8.96 -4.60
N HIS A 390 54.00 -9.79 -3.68
CA HIS A 390 54.28 -11.24 -3.52
C HIS A 390 53.64 -11.87 -2.25
N SER A 391 53.55 -13.20 -2.24
CA SER A 391 52.91 -14.08 -1.23
C SER A 391 53.94 -14.83 -0.33
N PRO A 392 53.57 -15.75 0.59
CA PRO A 392 52.50 -15.76 1.62
C PRO A 392 52.97 -16.28 3.03
N ASP A 393 52.03 -16.27 4.01
CA ASP A 393 51.98 -17.12 5.24
C ASP A 393 53.04 -16.84 6.36
N PRO A 394 52.87 -17.29 7.64
CA PRO A 394 51.70 -17.90 8.29
C PRO A 394 51.27 -17.22 9.63
N ASP A 395 50.59 -18.00 10.49
CA ASP A 395 50.20 -17.79 11.91
C ASP A 395 48.89 -17.00 12.23
N ALA A 396 47.77 -17.75 12.29
CA ALA A 396 46.52 -17.33 12.91
C ALA A 396 45.96 -18.43 13.86
N LYS A 397 46.37 -18.43 15.13
CA LYS A 397 45.87 -19.36 16.16
C LYS A 397 44.64 -18.79 16.88
N GLY A 398 43.45 -19.26 16.50
CA GLY A 398 42.21 -18.93 17.20
C GLY A 398 42.12 -19.58 18.58
N SER A 399 41.98 -18.77 19.63
CA SER A 399 41.82 -19.23 21.02
C SER A 399 40.36 -19.58 21.34
N ARG A 400 40.08 -20.89 21.45
CA ARG A 400 38.75 -21.42 21.82
C ARG A 400 38.72 -21.74 23.31
N PHE A 401 37.98 -20.96 24.09
CA PHE A 401 37.86 -21.18 25.54
C PHE A 401 36.82 -22.24 25.86
N ILE A 402 37.25 -23.28 26.57
CA ILE A 402 36.42 -24.21 27.35
C ILE A 402 37.11 -24.32 28.71
N CYS A 403 36.37 -24.10 29.80
CA CYS A 403 36.90 -24.19 31.16
C CYS A 403 36.26 -25.36 31.88
N ASP A 404 37.07 -26.22 32.48
CA ASP A 404 36.65 -27.17 33.52
C ASP A 404 37.77 -27.30 34.58
N SER A 405 37.46 -28.05 35.61
CA SER A 405 38.00 -28.11 36.96
C SER A 405 39.49 -28.49 37.13
N HIS A 406 40.10 -27.82 38.11
CA HIS A 406 41.20 -28.27 38.99
C HIS A 406 42.47 -28.94 38.39
N VAL A 407 43.48 -28.10 38.07
CA VAL A 407 44.89 -28.14 38.55
C VAL A 407 45.33 -29.43 39.29
N CYS A 408 46.43 -30.15 38.96
CA CYS A 408 47.49 -29.97 37.96
C CYS A 408 48.22 -31.31 37.66
N GLY A 409 48.85 -31.46 36.50
CA GLY A 409 49.81 -32.55 36.23
C GLY A 409 50.47 -32.44 34.84
N ARG A 410 51.75 -32.84 34.71
CA ARG A 410 52.49 -32.84 33.43
C ARG A 410 53.33 -34.11 33.29
N THR A 411 52.91 -35.00 32.39
CA THR A 411 53.74 -36.06 31.79
C THR A 411 53.62 -36.01 30.27
N ASN A 412 54.59 -36.59 29.57
CA ASN A 412 54.83 -36.35 28.15
C ASN A 412 55.08 -37.69 27.46
N GLU A 413 54.20 -38.11 26.56
CA GLU A 413 54.39 -39.36 25.82
C GLU A 413 53.76 -39.29 24.41
N ARG A 414 54.44 -39.91 23.44
CA ARG A 414 53.99 -40.04 22.04
C ARG A 414 53.45 -41.45 21.83
N ILE A 415 52.42 -41.60 21.00
CA ILE A 415 52.17 -42.85 20.24
C ILE A 415 51.51 -42.51 18.90
N ASN A 416 51.52 -43.48 17.98
CA ASN A 416 51.51 -43.26 16.54
C ASN A 416 50.34 -44.00 15.83
N GLN A 417 50.05 -43.58 14.59
CA GLN A 417 49.57 -44.42 13.47
C GLN A 417 48.12 -45.01 13.39
N TYR A 418 47.43 -44.59 12.31
CA TYR A 418 46.76 -45.40 11.24
C TYR A 418 45.49 -46.27 11.48
N ARG A 419 44.59 -46.17 10.47
CA ARG A 419 43.80 -47.20 9.74
C ARG A 419 42.32 -47.59 10.07
N HIS A 420 41.48 -47.27 9.07
CA HIS A 420 40.49 -48.12 8.35
C HIS A 420 39.27 -48.83 9.00
N SER A 421 38.10 -48.56 8.38
CA SER A 421 36.99 -49.50 8.06
C SER A 421 36.07 -49.92 9.22
N LYS A 422 34.77 -50.22 9.03
CA LYS A 422 34.07 -50.85 7.88
C LYS A 422 32.63 -50.31 7.64
N SER A 423 32.05 -50.72 6.52
CA SER A 423 30.60 -50.78 6.22
C SER A 423 30.26 -52.15 5.61
N PRO A 424 29.06 -52.70 5.85
CA PRO A 424 28.23 -53.30 4.79
C PRO A 424 26.70 -53.03 5.03
N TYR A 425 25.71 -53.28 4.16
CA TYR A 425 25.48 -54.00 2.88
C TYR A 425 24.49 -53.13 2.03
N SER A 426 24.67 -52.82 0.73
CA SER A 426 24.45 -53.61 -0.51
C SER A 426 22.99 -54.08 -0.77
N VAL A 427 22.39 -54.11 -1.99
CA VAL A 427 22.62 -53.55 -3.36
C VAL A 427 21.40 -53.97 -4.23
N LEU A 428 21.01 -53.23 -5.29
CA LEU A 428 20.52 -53.81 -6.57
C LEU A 428 20.45 -52.78 -7.73
N ARG A 429 20.35 -53.28 -8.97
CA ARG A 429 20.63 -52.63 -10.29
C ARG A 429 19.41 -51.85 -10.86
N VAL A 430 19.48 -50.81 -11.70
CA VAL A 430 20.41 -50.31 -12.77
C VAL A 430 20.06 -50.81 -14.20
N ASN A 431 20.22 -49.89 -15.19
CA ASN A 431 19.93 -49.92 -16.65
C ASN A 431 18.47 -49.61 -17.09
N ASP A 432 18.20 -48.99 -18.26
CA ASP A 432 19.07 -48.72 -19.43
C ASP A 432 18.91 -47.31 -20.08
N ILE A 433 19.76 -46.99 -21.08
CA ILE A 433 20.07 -45.63 -21.61
C ILE A 433 19.43 -45.32 -22.99
N LYS A 434 19.18 -44.03 -23.33
CA LYS A 434 19.34 -43.47 -24.70
C LYS A 434 19.15 -41.95 -24.88
N GLU A 435 20.07 -41.35 -25.63
CA GLU A 435 19.97 -40.11 -26.41
C GLU A 435 20.22 -40.45 -27.93
N TYR A 436 20.40 -39.59 -28.95
CA TYR A 436 20.55 -38.14 -29.21
C TYR A 436 19.87 -37.84 -30.60
N PRO A 437 20.02 -36.69 -31.30
CA PRO A 437 20.25 -35.27 -30.95
C PRO A 437 19.17 -34.34 -31.60
N CYS A 438 19.44 -33.01 -31.67
CA CYS A 438 18.63 -32.03 -32.42
C CYS A 438 18.76 -32.13 -33.95
N HIS A 439 17.75 -31.61 -34.68
CA HIS A 439 17.88 -31.13 -36.06
C HIS A 439 17.00 -29.89 -36.32
N SER A 440 17.39 -29.09 -37.31
CA SER A 440 16.77 -27.80 -37.67
C SER A 440 15.96 -27.85 -38.97
N GLY A 441 14.97 -26.96 -39.15
CA GLY A 441 14.36 -26.74 -40.47
C GLY A 441 13.05 -25.93 -40.53
N HIS A 442 13.12 -24.71 -41.07
CA HIS A 442 12.12 -23.96 -41.85
C HIS A 442 10.59 -24.11 -41.63
N GLY A 443 9.96 -22.96 -41.37
CA GLY A 443 8.95 -22.39 -42.30
C GLY A 443 7.48 -22.47 -41.90
N GLY A 444 6.68 -21.53 -42.43
CA GLY A 444 5.21 -21.58 -42.41
C GLY A 444 4.51 -20.49 -41.59
N THR A 445 4.06 -19.45 -42.27
CA THR A 445 3.07 -18.47 -41.79
C THR A 445 1.71 -19.11 -41.48
N SER A 446 1.01 -18.66 -40.45
CA SER A 446 -0.47 -18.70 -40.39
C SER A 446 -1.00 -17.60 -39.46
N ASP A 447 -2.14 -17.02 -39.82
CA ASP A 447 -2.77 -15.90 -39.10
C ASP A 447 -3.48 -16.33 -37.81
N TRP A 448 -3.61 -15.38 -36.87
CA TRP A 448 -4.61 -15.45 -35.81
C TRP A 448 -5.38 -14.13 -35.73
N ILE A 449 -6.63 -14.18 -36.18
CA ILE A 449 -7.60 -13.10 -36.17
C ILE A 449 -8.18 -12.94 -34.76
N PHE A 450 -8.38 -11.70 -34.32
CA PHE A 450 -9.20 -11.38 -33.15
C PHE A 450 -10.13 -10.19 -33.45
N GLU A 451 -11.32 -10.51 -33.92
CA GLU A 451 -12.56 -9.77 -33.62
C GLU A 451 -13.16 -10.41 -32.35
N THR A 452 -13.91 -9.72 -31.47
CA THR A 452 -14.36 -8.30 -31.47
C THR A 452 -14.37 -7.78 -30.03
#